data_AF-A0A2R9AHI3-F1
#
_entry.id   AF-A0A2R9AHI3-F1
#
_cell.length_a   1.000
_cell.length_b   1.000
_cell.length_c   1.000
_cell.angle_alpha   90.00
_cell.angle_beta   90.00
_cell.angle_gamma   90.00
#
_symmetry.space_group_name_H-M   'P 1'
#
loop_
_entity.id
_entity.type
_entity.pdbx_description
1 polymer ?
#
loop_
_entity_poly.entity_id
_entity_poly.type
_entity_poly.pdbx_seq_one_letter_code
_entity_poly.pdbx_strand_id
1 'polypeptide(L)' 'MTKIYGGHQSKSVMPSHFSRGSKRMARWVLQAQEGLKMVEKDQDGDLDRITRQVAAANKKH' A
#
# COMPACT_ATOMS: atom_id res chain seq x y z
N MET A 1 -5.87 -4.15 0.28
CA MET A 1 -4.40 -4.30 0.42
C MET A 1 -3.85 -5.69 0.03
N THR A 2 -4.28 -6.81 0.65
CA THR A 2 -3.59 -8.12 0.50
C THR A 2 -3.57 -8.75 -0.91
N LYS A 3 -4.49 -8.37 -1.80
CA LYS A 3 -4.45 -8.75 -3.23
C LYS A 3 -3.47 -7.90 -4.04
N ILE A 4 -3.32 -6.62 -3.70
CA ILE A 4 -2.40 -5.70 -4.40
C ILE A 4 -0.94 -6.01 -4.01
N TYR A 5 -0.70 -6.30 -2.73
CA TYR A 5 0.60 -6.70 -2.21
C TYR A 5 0.79 -8.22 -2.16
N GLY A 6 0.00 -8.97 -2.92
CA GLY A 6 0.27 -10.37 -3.20
C GLY A 6 1.24 -10.51 -4.36
N GLY A 7 1.70 -11.72 -4.64
CA GLY A 7 2.70 -11.93 -5.69
C GLY A 7 2.78 -13.36 -6.16
N HIS A 8 3.67 -13.58 -7.12
CA HIS A 8 3.96 -14.88 -7.66
C HIS A 8 4.83 -15.68 -6.69
N GLN A 9 4.33 -16.82 -6.21
CA GLN A 9 5.09 -17.71 -5.34
C GLN A 9 5.62 -18.89 -6.14
N SER A 10 6.95 -18.96 -6.29
CA SER A 10 7.64 -20.14 -6.79
C SER A 10 7.65 -21.23 -5.72
N LYS A 11 7.34 -22.47 -6.12
CA LYS A 11 7.33 -23.64 -5.24
C LYS A 11 8.38 -24.68 -5.66
N SER A 12 9.59 -24.21 -5.98
CA SER A 12 10.71 -25.04 -6.46
C SER A 12 10.29 -25.94 -7.64
N VAL A 13 10.04 -27.23 -7.39
CA VAL A 13 9.67 -28.24 -8.40
C VAL A 13 8.20 -28.14 -8.83
N MET A 14 7.35 -27.50 -8.03
CA MET A 14 5.93 -27.33 -8.37
C MET A 14 5.67 -26.02 -9.11
N PRO A 15 4.69 -26.01 -10.03
CA PRO A 15 4.26 -24.79 -10.71
C PRO A 15 3.91 -23.68 -9.72
N SER A 16 4.27 -22.48 -10.10
CA SER A 16 4.03 -21.29 -9.33
C SER A 16 2.57 -20.84 -9.42
N HIS A 17 2.14 -20.10 -8.40
CA HIS A 17 0.78 -19.60 -8.29
C HIS A 17 0.78 -18.25 -7.56
N PHE A 18 -0.30 -17.50 -7.71
CA PHE A 18 -0.47 -16.25 -7.00
C PHE A 18 -0.75 -16.51 -5.52
N SER A 19 0.03 -15.87 -4.65
CA SER A 19 -0.16 -15.89 -3.21
C SER A 19 -0.51 -14.49 -2.70
N ARG A 20 -1.40 -14.43 -1.71
CA ARG A 20 -1.85 -13.16 -1.11
C ARG A 20 -0.82 -12.63 -0.11
N GLY A 21 -0.73 -11.31 0.02
CA GLY A 21 0.10 -10.67 1.05
C GLY A 21 -0.41 -10.93 2.47
N SER A 22 0.45 -10.63 3.46
CA SER A 22 0.15 -10.87 4.88
C SER A 22 -1.06 -10.08 5.39
N LYS A 23 -2.07 -10.80 5.91
CA LYS A 23 -3.29 -10.20 6.48
C LYS A 23 -3.02 -9.40 7.75
N ARG A 24 -2.10 -9.87 8.61
CA ARG A 24 -1.79 -9.21 9.89
C ARG A 24 -1.09 -7.88 9.64
N MET A 25 -0.10 -7.87 8.76
CA MET A 25 0.63 -6.64 8.42
C MET A 25 -0.29 -5.64 7.70
N ALA A 26 -1.14 -6.10 6.78
CA ALA A 26 -2.12 -5.23 6.15
C ALA A 26 -3.06 -4.57 7.16
N ARG A 27 -3.50 -5.29 8.19
CA ARG A 27 -4.35 -4.73 9.24
C ARG A 27 -3.60 -3.74 10.14
N TRP A 28 -2.39 -4.07 10.55
CA TRP A 28 -1.57 -3.20 11.39
C TRP A 28 -1.21 -1.89 10.71
N VAL A 29 -0.83 -1.94 9.43
CA VAL A 29 -0.50 -0.72 8.66
C VAL A 29 -1.74 0.18 8.55
N LEU A 30 -2.91 -0.38 8.27
CA LEU A 30 -4.16 0.40 8.21
C LEU A 30 -4.49 1.01 9.58
N GLN A 31 -4.39 0.25 10.66
CA GLN A 31 -4.69 0.74 12.01
C GLN A 31 -3.70 1.83 12.47
N ALA A 32 -2.41 1.69 12.12
CA ALA A 32 -1.41 2.71 12.40
C ALA A 32 -1.70 4.00 11.60
N GLN A 33 -2.14 3.88 10.35
CA GLN A 33 -2.49 5.02 9.51
C GLN A 33 -3.78 5.73 9.99
N GLU A 34 -4.77 4.98 10.48
CA GLU A 34 -5.95 5.51 11.17
C GLU A 34 -5.54 6.26 12.45
N GLY A 35 -4.63 5.71 13.25
CA GLY A 35 -4.10 6.36 14.46
C GLY A 35 -3.37 7.68 14.19
N LEU A 36 -2.77 7.81 13.01
CA LEU A 36 -2.14 9.04 12.53
C LEU A 36 -3.13 10.02 11.85
N LYS A 37 -4.41 9.66 11.75
CA LYS A 37 -5.48 10.41 11.04
C LYS A 37 -5.16 10.72 9.57
N MET A 38 -4.29 9.92 8.95
CA MET A 38 -3.91 10.08 7.54
C MET A 38 -4.78 9.25 6.58
N VAL A 39 -5.59 8.36 7.13
CA VAL A 39 -6.61 7.58 6.41
C VAL A 39 -7.82 7.52 7.32
N GLU A 40 -8.96 7.97 6.81
CA GLU A 40 -10.25 7.64 7.39
C GLU A 40 -10.80 6.39 6.71
N LYS A 41 -11.75 5.71 7.34
CA LYS A 41 -12.44 4.55 6.74
C LYS A 41 -13.41 4.95 5.62
N ASP A 42 -13.43 6.22 5.23
CA ASP A 42 -14.36 6.80 4.26
C ASP A 42 -13.75 6.87 2.83
N GLN A 43 -14.60 7.15 1.84
CA GLN A 43 -14.33 6.90 0.41
C GLN A 43 -13.30 7.85 -0.22
N ASP A 44 -13.05 9.01 0.38
CA ASP A 44 -12.19 10.05 -0.19
C ASP A 44 -11.06 10.45 0.79
N GLY A 45 -9.81 10.24 0.36
CA GLY A 45 -8.60 10.40 1.18
C GLY A 45 -7.76 11.65 0.86
N ASP A 46 -7.05 12.15 1.86
CA ASP A 46 -6.36 13.46 1.90
C ASP A 46 -4.91 13.43 1.32
N LEU A 47 -4.71 12.88 0.12
CA LEU A 47 -3.39 12.64 -0.51
C LEU A 47 -2.75 13.84 -1.23
N ASP A 48 -3.46 14.97 -1.30
CA ASP A 48 -3.16 16.07 -2.23
C ASP A 48 -1.92 16.90 -1.83
N ARG A 49 -1.69 17.10 -0.52
CA ARG A 49 -0.55 17.89 -0.02
C ARG A 49 0.81 17.23 -0.28
N ILE A 50 0.91 15.91 -0.10
CA ILE A 50 2.16 15.17 -0.32
C ILE A 50 2.50 15.16 -1.82
N THR A 51 1.48 14.95 -2.67
CA THR A 51 1.61 14.98 -4.13
C THR A 51 2.19 16.31 -4.62
N ARG A 52 1.72 17.44 -4.08
CA ARG A 52 2.23 18.77 -4.42
C ARG A 52 3.70 18.99 -4.02
N GLN A 53 4.13 18.50 -2.86
CA GLN A 53 5.53 18.59 -2.44
C GLN A 53 6.47 17.77 -3.33
N VAL A 54 6.08 16.53 -3.68
CA VAL A 54 6.86 15.65 -4.55
C VAL A 54 6.97 16.23 -5.96
N ALA A 55 5.89 16.80 -6.49
CA ALA A 55 5.89 17.46 -7.79
C ALA A 55 6.78 18.72 -7.82
N ALA A 56 6.74 19.54 -6.76
CA ALA A 56 7.59 20.72 -6.64
C ALA A 56 9.09 20.35 -6.58
N ALA A 57 9.44 19.27 -5.87
CA ALA A 57 10.83 18.81 -5.75
C ALA A 57 11.39 18.20 -7.05
N ASN A 58 10.54 17.70 -7.95
CA ASN A 58 10.95 17.07 -9.22
C ASN A 58 10.96 18.01 -10.43
N LYS A 59 10.69 19.31 -10.24
CA LYS A 59 10.76 20.28 -11.34
C LYS A 59 12.22 20.48 -11.74
N LYS A 60 12.65 19.82 -12.83
CA LYS A 60 13.95 20.06 -13.47
C LYS A 60 13.95 21.46 -14.12
N HIS A 61 15.06 22.17 -13.97
CA HIS A 61 15.29 23.50 -14.57
C HIS A 61 15.25 23.46 -16.09
#